data_AF-A0A2I0IGM5-F1
#
_entry.id   AF-A0A2I0IGM5-F1
#
_cell.length_a   1.000
_cell.length_b   1.000
_cell.length_c   1.000
_cell.angle_alpha   90.00
_cell.angle_beta   90.00
_cell.angle_gamma   90.00
#
_symmetry.space_group_name_H-M   'P 1'
#
loop_
_entity.id
_entity.type
_entity.pdbx_description
1 polymer ?
#
loop_
_entity_poly.entity_id
_entity_poly.type
_entity_poly.pdbx_seq_one_letter_code
_entity_poly.pdbx_strand_id
1 'polypeptide(L)'
;TLAEPVKMRESGPNEEASLNDFQEQLVQMAATLNGDHKKDTYPHKMVENITVSAAVEYIEGAFKMFCDECEKLKDEDGVEEAESSEDNQKDVPTLAATRKTPKSFVQKVFSCIICDN
;
A
#
# COMPACT_ATOMS: atom_id res chain seq x y z
N THR A 1 -2.40 -4.93 39.46
CA THR A 1 -1.61 -5.55 38.37
C THR A 1 -2.56 -6.14 37.36
N LEU A 2 -2.20 -6.15 36.08
CA LEU A 2 -3.03 -6.78 35.04
C LEU A 2 -3.03 -8.30 35.27
N ALA A 3 -4.17 -8.95 35.01
CA ALA A 3 -4.27 -10.40 35.12
C ALA A 3 -3.39 -11.09 34.05
N GLU A 4 -2.86 -12.26 34.39
CA GLU A 4 -2.16 -13.13 33.45
C GLU A 4 -3.07 -13.41 32.23
N PRO A 5 -2.59 -13.19 30.99
CA PRO A 5 -3.40 -13.38 29.80
C PRO A 5 -3.77 -14.86 29.64
N VAL A 6 -5.05 -15.12 29.40
CA VAL A 6 -5.57 -16.47 29.20
C VAL A 6 -5.15 -16.98 27.82
N LYS A 7 -4.66 -18.22 27.76
CA LYS A 7 -4.27 -18.88 26.51
C LYS A 7 -5.48 -18.97 25.56
N MET A 8 -5.38 -18.36 24.39
CA MET A 8 -6.49 -18.31 23.41
C MET A 8 -6.58 -19.53 22.49
N ARG A 9 -5.50 -20.32 22.35
CA ARG A 9 -5.43 -21.50 21.47
C ARG A 9 -4.82 -22.69 22.19
N GLU A 10 -5.29 -23.89 21.91
CA GLU A 10 -4.74 -25.11 22.50
C GLU A 10 -3.33 -25.42 21.99
N SER A 11 -3.09 -25.22 20.70
CA SER A 11 -1.81 -25.45 20.00
C SER A 11 -1.28 -24.19 19.33
N GLY A 12 -0.04 -24.26 18.84
CA GLY A 12 0.54 -23.26 17.95
C GLY A 12 -0.10 -23.24 16.56
N PRO A 13 0.35 -22.33 15.68
CA PRO A 13 -0.06 -22.30 14.28
C PRO A 13 0.29 -23.61 13.56
N ASN A 14 -0.54 -24.00 12.59
CA ASN A 14 -0.24 -25.12 11.70
C ASN A 14 0.38 -24.57 10.41
N GLU A 15 1.71 -24.56 10.34
CA GLU A 15 2.47 -23.94 9.26
C GLU A 15 2.30 -24.62 7.89
N GLU A 16 1.96 -25.91 7.88
CA GLU A 16 1.77 -26.72 6.68
C GLU A 16 0.32 -26.72 6.18
N ALA A 17 -0.61 -26.12 6.95
CA ALA A 17 -2.00 -26.03 6.53
C ALA A 17 -2.19 -25.11 5.32
N SER A 18 -3.23 -25.37 4.54
CA SER A 18 -3.76 -24.39 3.58
C SER A 18 -4.31 -23.17 4.31
N LEU A 19 -4.38 -22.06 3.60
CA LEU A 19 -4.93 -20.82 4.14
C LEU A 19 -6.43 -20.92 4.39
N ASN A 20 -6.90 -20.14 5.36
CA ASN A 20 -8.30 -19.76 5.47
C ASN A 20 -8.56 -18.44 4.72
N ASP A 21 -9.82 -18.11 4.47
CA ASP A 21 -10.24 -16.93 3.71
C ASP A 21 -9.61 -15.61 4.21
N PHE A 22 -9.45 -15.45 5.53
CA PHE A 22 -8.84 -14.26 6.09
C PHE A 22 -7.32 -14.21 5.81
N GLN A 23 -6.64 -15.34 5.92
CA GLN A 23 -5.22 -15.44 5.57
C GLN A 23 -4.99 -15.21 4.08
N GLU A 24 -5.87 -15.72 3.21
CA GLU A 24 -5.82 -15.42 1.77
C GLU A 24 -5.96 -13.92 1.49
N GLN A 25 -6.87 -13.23 2.18
CA GLN A 25 -7.03 -11.78 2.06
C GLN A 25 -5.77 -11.02 2.48
N LEU A 26 -5.05 -11.49 3.49
CA LEU A 26 -3.76 -10.89 3.89
C LEU A 26 -2.70 -11.06 2.81
N VAL A 27 -2.63 -12.22 2.15
CA VAL A 27 -1.72 -12.43 1.01
C VAL A 27 -2.10 -11.55 -0.17
N GLN A 28 -3.39 -11.41 -0.47
CA GLN A 28 -3.88 -10.52 -1.51
C GLN A 28 -3.56 -9.05 -1.22
N MET A 29 -3.67 -8.62 0.05
CA MET A 29 -3.23 -7.29 0.47
C MET A 29 -1.73 -7.12 0.25
N ALA A 30 -0.90 -8.07 0.68
CA ALA A 30 0.54 -8.04 0.43
C ALA A 30 0.89 -8.00 -1.08
N ALA A 31 0.10 -8.66 -1.92
CA ALA A 31 0.22 -8.58 -3.38
C ALA A 31 0.03 -7.15 -3.90
N THR A 32 -0.85 -6.36 -3.26
CA THR A 32 -1.01 -4.95 -3.63
C THR A 32 0.25 -4.14 -3.32
N LEU A 33 0.88 -4.39 -2.16
CA LEU A 33 2.15 -3.76 -1.76
C LEU A 33 3.29 -4.12 -2.71
N ASN A 34 3.36 -5.38 -3.14
CA ASN A 34 4.35 -5.87 -4.10
C ASN A 34 4.10 -5.44 -5.55
N GLY A 35 2.93 -4.85 -5.86
CA GLY A 35 2.54 -4.56 -7.26
C GLY A 35 2.04 -5.79 -8.04
N ASP A 36 1.99 -6.96 -7.41
CA ASP A 36 1.55 -8.23 -7.99
C ASP A 36 0.06 -8.28 -8.28
N HIS A 37 -0.72 -7.34 -7.76
CA HIS A 37 -2.13 -7.13 -8.13
C HIS A 37 -2.36 -6.88 -9.64
N LYS A 38 -1.30 -6.59 -10.40
CA LYS A 38 -1.33 -6.41 -11.86
C LYS A 38 -1.16 -7.73 -12.64
N LYS A 39 -0.76 -8.81 -11.98
CA LYS A 39 -0.56 -10.12 -12.59
C LYS A 39 -1.91 -10.80 -12.85
N ASP A 40 -1.94 -11.68 -13.84
CA ASP A 40 -3.11 -12.50 -14.19
C ASP A 40 -3.47 -13.57 -13.15
N THR A 41 -2.57 -13.80 -12.18
CA THR A 41 -2.78 -14.68 -11.04
C THR A 41 -3.57 -14.04 -9.90
N TYR A 42 -3.69 -12.71 -9.87
CA TYR A 42 -4.45 -12.00 -8.84
C TYR A 42 -5.97 -12.07 -9.10
N PRO A 43 -6.83 -12.17 -8.07
CA PRO A 43 -6.48 -12.32 -6.64
C PRO A 43 -6.38 -13.79 -6.17
N HIS A 44 -6.97 -14.74 -6.90
CA HIS A 44 -7.24 -16.07 -6.37
C HIS A 44 -6.13 -17.09 -6.67
N LYS A 45 -5.59 -17.13 -7.89
CA LYS A 45 -4.61 -18.16 -8.26
C LYS A 45 -3.32 -18.08 -7.45
N MET A 46 -2.98 -16.89 -6.95
CA MET A 46 -1.76 -16.69 -6.16
C MET A 46 -1.87 -17.21 -4.72
N VAL A 47 -3.08 -17.43 -4.21
CA VAL A 47 -3.33 -18.00 -2.87
C VAL A 47 -3.68 -19.49 -2.94
N GLU A 48 -3.87 -20.04 -4.15
CA GLU A 48 -4.12 -21.47 -4.33
C GLU A 48 -2.89 -22.30 -3.93
N ASN A 49 -3.11 -23.33 -3.11
CA ASN A 49 -2.10 -24.32 -2.72
C ASN A 49 -0.87 -23.75 -1.98
N ILE A 50 -0.98 -22.57 -1.38
CA ILE A 50 0.06 -22.01 -0.50
C ILE A 50 -0.14 -22.50 0.95
N THR A 51 0.97 -22.77 1.63
CA THR A 51 0.96 -23.09 3.07
C THR A 51 0.99 -21.83 3.92
N VAL A 52 0.57 -21.93 5.18
CA VAL A 52 0.66 -20.80 6.14
C VAL A 52 2.08 -20.25 6.22
N SER A 53 3.12 -21.10 6.27
CA SER A 53 4.51 -20.66 6.29
C SER A 53 4.92 -19.83 5.06
N ALA A 54 4.60 -20.33 3.87
CA ALA A 54 4.94 -19.64 2.62
C ALA A 54 4.18 -18.31 2.48
N ALA A 55 2.93 -18.25 2.97
CA ALA A 55 2.16 -17.02 3.01
C ALA A 55 2.79 -15.97 3.93
N VAL A 56 3.27 -16.37 5.12
CA VAL A 56 3.97 -15.48 6.05
C VAL A 56 5.24 -14.92 5.41
N GLU A 57 6.07 -15.75 4.79
CA GLU A 57 7.29 -15.30 4.10
C GLU A 57 6.98 -14.27 3.00
N TYR A 58 5.93 -14.50 2.21
CA TYR A 58 5.50 -13.56 1.18
C TYR A 58 5.04 -12.21 1.76
N ILE A 59 4.22 -12.25 2.82
CA ILE A 59 3.70 -11.05 3.47
C ILE A 59 4.83 -10.25 4.13
N GLU A 60 5.73 -10.91 4.84
CA GLU A 60 6.88 -10.26 5.49
C GLU A 60 7.79 -9.60 4.46
N GLY A 61 8.09 -10.28 3.35
CA GLY A 61 8.85 -9.71 2.24
C GLY A 61 8.18 -8.47 1.65
N ALA A 62 6.87 -8.53 1.40
CA ALA A 62 6.10 -7.42 0.85
C ALA A 62 6.06 -6.21 1.77
N PHE A 63 5.80 -6.46 3.06
CA PHE A 63 5.72 -5.41 4.07
C PHE A 63 7.09 -4.78 4.31
N LYS A 64 8.15 -5.58 4.37
CA LYS A 64 9.51 -5.06 4.50
C LYS A 64 9.88 -4.16 3.33
N MET A 65 9.64 -4.60 2.09
CA MET A 65 9.92 -3.79 0.91
C MET A 65 9.15 -2.46 0.93
N PHE A 66 7.88 -2.49 1.31
CA PHE A 66 7.08 -1.28 1.48
C PHE A 66 7.69 -0.31 2.50
N CYS A 67 8.06 -0.81 3.70
CA CYS A 67 8.68 0.01 4.74
C CYS A 67 10.04 0.57 4.29
N ASP A 68 10.89 -0.24 3.66
CA ASP A 68 12.20 0.16 3.15
C ASP A 68 12.06 1.31 2.13
N GLU A 69 11.09 1.24 1.22
CA GLU A 69 10.82 2.32 0.26
C GLU A 69 10.29 3.58 0.97
N CYS A 70 9.43 3.44 1.97
CA CYS A 70 8.99 4.58 2.78
C CYS A 70 10.14 5.24 3.54
N GLU A 71 11.12 4.49 4.03
CA GLU A 71 12.30 5.02 4.71
C GLU A 71 13.22 5.78 3.75
N LYS A 72 13.52 5.21 2.57
CA LYS A 72 14.32 5.89 1.54
C LYS A 72 13.73 7.24 1.16
N LEU A 73 12.41 7.34 1.03
CA LEU A 73 11.75 8.62 0.73
C LEU A 73 11.96 9.68 1.81
N LYS A 74 12.10 9.29 3.08
CA LYS A 74 12.38 10.23 4.19
C LYS A 74 13.83 10.70 4.20
N ASP A 75 14.75 9.84 3.75
CA ASP A 75 16.17 10.16 3.70
C ASP A 75 16.54 11.02 2.46
N GLU A 76 15.80 10.87 1.36
CA GLU A 76 16.05 11.59 0.10
C GLU A 76 15.32 12.93 0.01
N ASP A 77 14.15 13.06 0.62
CA ASP A 77 13.41 14.30 0.75
C ASP A 77 13.49 14.76 2.22
N GLY A 78 14.33 15.76 2.51
CA GLY A 78 14.23 16.52 3.76
C GLY A 78 12.90 17.28 3.80
N VAL A 79 11.81 16.58 4.11
CA VAL A 79 10.45 17.11 4.10
C VAL A 79 9.85 16.92 5.48
N GLU A 80 9.76 18.07 6.15
CA GLU A 80 8.91 18.37 7.30
C GLU A 80 7.54 17.67 7.20
N GLU A 81 7.16 17.00 8.28
CA GLU A 81 5.91 16.28 8.48
C GLU A 81 4.73 17.06 7.87
N ALA A 82 4.24 16.62 6.71
CA ALA A 82 3.05 17.22 6.12
C ALA A 82 1.86 16.90 7.02
N GLU A 83 1.38 17.91 7.77
CA GLU A 83 0.08 17.85 8.44
C GLU A 83 -0.97 17.43 7.41
N SER A 84 -1.66 16.33 7.73
CA SER A 84 -2.75 15.78 6.94
C SER A 84 -3.87 16.82 6.82
N SER A 85 -3.83 17.58 5.73
CA SER A 85 -4.96 18.36 5.26
C SER A 85 -5.91 17.40 4.57
N GLU A 86 -7.07 17.16 5.20
CA GLU A 86 -8.17 16.43 4.57
C GLU A 86 -8.53 17.11 3.24
N ASP A 87 -8.28 16.45 2.12
CA ASP A 87 -9.02 16.75 0.89
C ASP A 87 -9.43 15.46 0.18
N ASN A 88 -10.74 15.31 0.07
CA ASN A 88 -11.41 14.21 -0.60
C ASN A 88 -11.26 14.39 -2.11
N GLN A 89 -10.32 13.68 -2.73
CA GLN A 89 -10.38 13.48 -4.17
C GLN A 89 -10.14 12.02 -4.52
N LYS A 90 -11.26 11.39 -4.89
CA LYS A 90 -11.33 10.14 -5.65
C LYS A 90 -10.45 10.31 -6.90
N ASP A 91 -9.53 9.36 -7.09
CA ASP A 91 -9.01 8.79 -8.34
C ASP A 91 -7.54 8.38 -8.16
N VAL A 92 -7.30 7.09 -8.41
CA VAL A 92 -6.07 6.30 -8.24
C VAL A 92 -4.79 7.00 -8.71
N PRO A 93 -3.65 6.97 -7.97
CA PRO A 93 -2.40 7.51 -8.47
C PRO A 93 -1.59 6.44 -9.24
N THR A 94 -1.44 6.65 -10.55
CA THR A 94 -0.28 6.17 -11.30
C THR A 94 0.89 7.11 -11.01
N LEU A 95 1.99 6.56 -10.50
CA LEU A 95 3.27 7.24 -10.32
C LEU A 95 3.85 7.66 -11.68
N ALA A 96 3.47 8.85 -12.13
CA ALA A 96 4.20 9.60 -13.15
C ALA A 96 4.34 11.03 -12.65
N ALA A 97 5.52 11.34 -12.12
CA ALA A 97 5.88 12.67 -11.67
C ALA A 97 5.71 13.68 -12.82
N THR A 98 4.66 14.47 -12.78
CA THR A 98 4.66 15.81 -13.37
C THR A 98 4.24 16.79 -12.28
N ARG A 99 5.23 17.32 -11.54
CA ARG A 99 5.05 18.51 -10.69
C ARG A 99 4.56 19.64 -11.60
N LYS A 100 3.25 19.88 -11.67
CA LYS A 100 2.70 21.07 -12.32
C LYS A 100 2.99 22.24 -11.39
N THR A 101 3.96 23.07 -11.77
CA THR A 101 4.27 24.30 -11.03
C THR A 101 3.01 25.16 -10.92
N PRO A 102 2.74 25.77 -9.75
CA PRO A 102 1.56 26.61 -9.58
C PRO A 102 1.71 27.86 -10.46
N LYS A 103 0.79 28.03 -11.41
CA LYS A 103 0.77 29.20 -12.30
C LYS A 103 0.53 30.47 -11.49
N SER A 104 1.36 31.47 -11.73
CA SER A 104 1.25 32.80 -11.12
C SER A 104 -0.12 33.43 -11.41
N PHE A 105 -0.64 34.26 -10.51
CA PHE A 105 -1.94 34.95 -10.61
C PHE A 105 -2.15 35.61 -11.98
N VAL A 106 -1.07 36.16 -12.54
CA VAL A 106 -1.05 36.82 -13.84
C VAL A 106 -1.34 35.84 -15.00
N GLN A 107 -0.85 34.59 -14.92
CA GLN A 107 -1.14 33.56 -15.92
C GLN A 107 -2.60 33.09 -15.90
N LYS A 108 -3.28 33.15 -14.74
CA LYS A 108 -4.70 32.80 -14.63
C LYS A 108 -5.61 33.88 -15.24
N VAL A 109 -5.25 35.16 -15.10
CA VAL A 109 -6.07 36.24 -15.68
C VAL A 109 -5.88 36.37 -17.19
N PHE A 110 -4.67 36.16 -17.73
CA PHE A 110 -4.46 36.22 -19.18
C PHE A 110 -5.02 35.00 -19.94
N SER A 111 -5.14 33.83 -19.29
CA SER A 111 -5.74 32.66 -19.95
C SER A 111 -7.22 32.84 -20.28
N CYS A 112 -7.94 33.68 -19.53
CA CYS A 112 -9.35 33.98 -19.81
C CYS A 112 -9.54 35.09 -20.84
N ILE A 113 -8.47 35.81 -21.21
CA ILE A 113 -8.52 36.95 -22.14
C ILE A 113 -8.25 36.51 -23.59
N ILE A 114 -7.57 35.38 -23.80
CA ILE A 114 -7.16 34.90 -25.14
C ILE A 114 -8.13 33.84 -25.70
N CYS A 115 -9.11 33.37 -24.94
CA CYS A 115 -10.05 32.33 -25.37
C CYS A 115 -11.34 32.86 -26.02
N ASP A 116 -11.31 34.03 -26.66
CA ASP A 116 -12.43 34.50 -27.49
C ASP A 116 -11.94 34.89 -28.90
N ASN A 117 -11.75 33.85 -29.73
CA ASN A 117 -12.05 33.81 -31.19
C ASN A 117 -11.86 32.39 -31.73
#